data_AF-A0AAN0IUI9-F1
#
_entry.id   AF-A0AAN0IUI9-F1
#
_cell.length_a   1.000
_cell.length_b   1.000
_cell.length_c   1.000
_cell.angle_alpha   90.00
_cell.angle_beta   90.00
_cell.angle_gamma   90.00
#
_symmetry.space_group_name_H-M   'P 1'
#
loop_
_entity.id
_entity.type
_entity.pdbx_description
1 polymer ?
#
loop_
_entity_poly.entity_id
_entity_poly.type
_entity_poly.pdbx_seq_one_letter_code
_entity_poly.pdbx_strand_id
1 'polypeptide(L)'
;FQVQRGPDDPTRYKSYSDCVKKMIRNEGPLSFYKGVLPPLMAETPKRATKFFTFEQYKSLLTRNRDATAMTYIIAGTGSGITEGIMITPFERVKISLQSLRSHIRD
;
A
#
# COMPACT_ATOMS: atom_id res chain seq x y z
N PHE A 1 1.74 -3.76 -17.94
CA PHE A 1 1.81 -2.40 -18.49
C PHE A 1 2.16 -2.53 -19.96
N GLN A 2 1.23 -2.24 -20.86
CA GLN A 2 1.55 -2.18 -22.29
C GLN A 2 2.52 -1.02 -22.50
N VAL A 3 3.77 -1.36 -22.80
CA VAL A 3 4.80 -0.38 -23.16
C VAL A 3 4.45 0.12 -24.55
N GLN A 4 3.92 1.33 -24.65
CA GLN A 4 3.60 1.97 -25.93
C GLN A 4 4.92 2.29 -26.65
N ARG A 5 5.20 1.62 -27.77
CA ARG A 5 6.44 1.81 -28.53
C ARG A 5 6.20 2.85 -29.63
N GLY A 6 6.31 4.13 -29.24
CA GLY A 6 6.44 5.24 -30.19
C GLY A 6 5.13 5.84 -30.75
N PRO A 7 5.25 6.78 -31.72
CA PRO A 7 4.14 7.54 -32.31
C PRO A 7 3.14 6.69 -33.12
N ASP A 8 3.59 5.58 -33.71
CA ASP A 8 2.85 4.81 -34.73
C ASP A 8 2.26 3.49 -34.20
N ASP A 9 2.10 3.37 -32.89
CA ASP A 9 1.64 2.12 -32.26
C ASP A 9 0.09 2.05 -32.30
N PRO A 10 -0.54 1.06 -32.97
CA PRO A 10 -2.00 0.94 -33.04
C PRO A 10 -2.64 0.67 -31.67
N THR A 11 -1.83 0.31 -30.67
CA THR A 11 -2.24 0.11 -29.28
C THR A 11 -2.14 1.36 -28.42
N ARG A 12 -1.74 2.51 -28.99
CA ARG A 12 -1.59 3.77 -28.27
C ARG A 12 -2.94 4.34 -27.81
N TYR A 13 -2.99 4.77 -26.56
CA TYR A 13 -4.15 5.47 -26.00
C TYR A 13 -4.05 6.96 -26.31
N LYS A 14 -5.07 7.54 -26.95
CA LYS A 14 -5.06 8.97 -27.32
C LYS A 14 -5.30 9.89 -26.12
N SER A 15 -5.99 9.40 -25.09
CA SER A 15 -6.35 10.15 -23.87
C SER A 15 -6.74 9.20 -22.74
N TYR A 16 -6.74 9.67 -21.49
CA TYR A 16 -7.19 8.88 -20.33
C TYR A 16 -8.62 8.33 -20.52
N SER A 17 -9.53 9.15 -21.08
CA SER A 17 -10.91 8.77 -21.37
C SER A 17 -11.03 7.71 -22.48
N ASP A 18 -10.14 7.74 -23.48
CA ASP A 18 -10.03 6.74 -24.53
C ASP A 18 -9.58 5.39 -23.96
N CYS A 19 -8.59 5.40 -23.04
CA CYS A 19 -8.15 4.21 -22.31
C CYS A 19 -9.29 3.59 -21.48
N VAL A 20 -10.02 4.39 -20.71
CA VAL A 20 -11.16 3.91 -19.91
C VAL A 20 -12.24 3.30 -20.81
N LYS A 21 -12.60 3.95 -21.93
CA LYS A 21 -13.57 3.41 -22.89
C LYS A 21 -13.10 2.10 -23.52
N LYS A 22 -11.85 2.02 -23.96
CA LYS A 22 -11.27 0.81 -24.58
C LYS A 22 -11.21 -0.34 -23.58
N MET A 23 -10.86 -0.08 -22.33
CA MET A 23 -10.76 -1.07 -21.27
C MET A 23 -12.12 -1.64 -20.87
N ILE A 24 -13.14 -0.76 -20.71
CA ILE A 24 -14.52 -1.21 -20.45
C ILE A 24 -15.06 -2.04 -21.61
N ARG A 25 -14.80 -1.64 -22.86
CA ARG A 25 -15.32 -2.33 -24.05
C ARG A 25 -14.65 -3.68 -24.31
N ASN A 26 -13.36 -3.81 -24.04
CA ASN A 26 -12.60 -5.02 -24.37
C ASN A 26 -12.57 -6.04 -23.22
N GLU A 27 -12.53 -5.61 -21.97
CA GLU A 27 -12.37 -6.50 -20.82
C GLU A 27 -13.52 -6.43 -19.79
N GLY A 28 -14.43 -5.47 -19.96
CA GLY A 28 -15.55 -5.23 -19.05
C GLY A 28 -15.20 -4.37 -17.83
N PRO A 29 -16.21 -3.90 -17.08
CA PRO A 29 -16.02 -3.05 -15.90
C PRO A 29 -15.27 -3.73 -14.74
N LEU A 30 -15.26 -5.07 -14.71
CA LEU A 30 -14.51 -5.85 -13.71
C LEU A 30 -13.00 -5.87 -13.95
N SER A 31 -12.51 -5.44 -15.13
CA SER A 31 -11.09 -5.35 -15.43
C SER A 31 -10.34 -4.44 -14.45
N PHE A 32 -10.97 -3.35 -14.00
CA PHE A 32 -10.41 -2.43 -13.01
C PHE A 32 -10.12 -3.09 -11.66
N TYR A 33 -10.78 -4.21 -11.34
CA TYR A 33 -10.64 -4.91 -10.07
C TYR A 33 -9.69 -6.11 -10.13
N LYS A 34 -9.37 -6.63 -11.33
CA LYS A 34 -8.51 -7.83 -11.50
C LYS A 34 -7.08 -7.68 -10.96
N GLY A 35 -6.61 -6.45 -10.71
CA GLY A 35 -5.28 -6.17 -10.16
C GLY A 35 -5.27 -5.49 -8.79
N VAL A 36 -6.43 -5.18 -8.22
CA VAL A 36 -6.56 -4.39 -6.99
C VAL A 36 -6.44 -5.25 -5.73
N LEU A 37 -6.81 -6.53 -5.82
CA LEU A 37 -6.76 -7.49 -4.72
C LEU A 37 -5.34 -7.74 -4.17
N PRO A 38 -4.29 -8.00 -4.98
CA PRO A 38 -2.96 -8.28 -4.44
C PRO A 38 -2.34 -7.12 -3.64
N PRO A 39 -2.42 -5.84 -4.10
CA PRO A 39 -2.02 -4.70 -3.28
C PRO A 39 -2.82 -4.56 -1.98
N LEU A 40 -4.14 -4.77 -2.03
CA LEU A 40 -5.02 -4.69 -0.85
C LEU A 40 -4.66 -5.74 0.20
N MET A 41 -4.39 -6.97 -0.24
CA MET A 41 -3.93 -8.06 0.63
C MET A 41 -2.55 -7.80 1.25
N ALA A 42 -1.68 -7.06 0.55
CA ALA A 42 -0.36 -6.70 1.06
C ALA A 42 -0.38 -5.52 2.06
N GLU A 43 -1.32 -4.59 1.90
CA GLU A 43 -1.48 -3.40 2.75
C GLU A 43 -2.33 -3.66 4.00
N THR A 44 -3.30 -4.57 3.92
CA THR A 44 -4.16 -4.92 5.07
C THR A 44 -3.37 -5.37 6.31
N PRO A 45 -2.37 -6.26 6.22
CA PRO A 45 -1.58 -6.68 7.38
C PRO A 45 -0.81 -5.54 8.02
N LYS A 46 -0.26 -4.61 7.22
CA LYS A 46 0.46 -3.44 7.74
C LYS A 46 -0.46 -2.57 8.58
N ARG A 47 -1.67 -2.29 8.07
CA ARG A 47 -2.66 -1.50 8.80
C ARG A 47 -3.15 -2.22 10.05
N ALA A 48 -3.36 -3.54 9.98
CA ALA A 48 -3.74 -4.34 11.13
C ALA A 48 -2.69 -4.29 12.26
N THR A 49 -1.41 -4.42 11.93
CA THR A 49 -0.32 -4.30 12.92
C THR A 49 -0.30 -2.92 13.57
N LYS A 50 -0.49 -1.84 12.80
CA LYS A 50 -0.60 -0.47 13.33
C LYS A 50 -1.73 -0.31 14.34
N PHE A 51 -2.92 -0.81 14.00
CA PHE A 51 -4.07 -0.74 14.90
C PHE A 51 -3.83 -1.57 16.16
N PHE A 52 -3.25 -2.76 16.02
CA PHE A 52 -2.94 -3.63 17.15
C PHE A 52 -1.91 -3.01 18.11
N THR A 53 -0.80 -2.46 17.60
CA THR A 53 0.19 -1.80 18.44
C THR A 53 -0.38 -0.56 19.09
N PHE A 54 -1.15 0.25 18.35
CA PHE A 54 -1.79 1.44 18.89
C PHE A 54 -2.77 1.11 20.03
N GLU A 55 -3.59 0.07 19.91
CA GLU A 55 -4.48 -0.37 20.99
C GLU A 55 -3.71 -0.86 22.22
N GLN A 56 -2.61 -1.59 22.03
CA GLN A 56 -1.75 -1.99 23.15
C GLN A 56 -1.14 -0.79 23.87
N TYR A 57 -0.59 0.18 23.13
CA TYR A 57 -0.05 1.41 23.70
C TYR A 57 -1.13 2.24 24.40
N LYS A 58 -2.32 2.35 23.80
CA LYS A 58 -3.46 3.04 24.42
C LYS A 58 -3.90 2.36 25.71
N SER A 59 -4.01 1.03 25.72
CA SER A 59 -4.41 0.25 26.89
C SER A 59 -3.40 0.37 28.05
N LEU A 60 -2.10 0.32 27.74
CA LEU A 60 -1.04 0.51 28.73
C LEU A 60 -1.04 1.91 29.35
N LEU A 61 -1.23 2.96 28.53
CA LEU A 61 -1.16 4.35 28.98
C LEU A 61 -2.45 4.86 29.64
N THR A 62 -3.62 4.30 29.29
CA THR A 62 -4.93 4.70 29.85
C THR A 62 -5.27 3.94 31.14
N ARG A 63 -4.46 2.95 31.54
CA ARG A 63 -4.71 2.11 32.72
C ARG A 63 -4.76 2.87 34.06
N ASN A 64 -4.18 4.08 34.15
CA ASN A 64 -4.13 4.87 35.39
C ASN A 64 -4.44 6.37 35.21
N ARG A 65 -4.88 6.83 34.02
CA ARG A 65 -5.21 8.24 33.74
C ARG A 65 -6.28 8.37 32.67
N ASP A 66 -7.08 9.45 32.76
CA ASP A 66 -8.00 9.85 31.70
C ASP A 66 -7.27 10.10 30.38
N ALA A 67 -7.90 9.69 29.28
CA ALA A 67 -7.34 9.76 27.94
C ALA A 67 -7.19 11.23 27.47
N THR A 68 -6.09 11.86 27.88
CA THR A 68 -5.71 13.23 27.51
C THR A 68 -5.06 13.25 26.12
N ALA A 69 -5.13 14.37 25.40
CA ALA A 69 -4.48 14.54 24.10
C ALA A 69 -2.98 14.17 24.09
N MET A 70 -2.25 14.47 25.18
CA MET A 70 -0.85 14.08 25.35
C MET A 70 -0.64 12.56 25.39
N THR A 71 -1.58 11.80 25.96
CA THR A 71 -1.53 10.34 26.04
C THR A 71 -1.57 9.72 24.64
N TYR A 72 -2.39 10.26 23.74
CA TYR A 72 -2.47 9.82 22.35
C TYR A 72 -1.22 10.18 21.54
N ILE A 73 -0.62 11.34 21.80
CA ILE A 73 0.62 11.74 21.14
C ILE A 73 1.76 10.79 21.55
N ILE A 74 1.90 10.50 22.85
CA ILE A 74 2.96 9.61 23.36
C ILE A 74 2.71 8.15 22.93
N ALA A 75 1.46 7.68 22.94
CA ALA A 75 1.09 6.37 22.43
C ALA A 75 1.37 6.25 20.92
N GLY A 76 1.05 7.30 20.14
CA GLY A 76 1.26 7.34 18.70
C GLY A 76 2.74 7.37 18.33
N THR A 77 3.55 8.19 19.01
CA THR A 77 5.00 8.26 18.77
C THR A 77 5.70 6.97 19.24
N GLY A 78 5.34 6.44 20.41
CA GLY A 78 5.87 5.16 20.91
C GLY A 78 5.52 3.99 20.00
N SER A 79 4.27 3.91 19.54
CA SER A 79 3.84 2.91 18.55
C SER A 79 4.62 3.04 17.25
N GLY A 80 4.79 4.26 16.72
CA GLY A 80 5.50 4.48 15.46
C GLY A 80 6.99 4.13 15.52
N ILE A 81 7.65 4.38 16.66
CA ILE A 81 9.07 4.02 16.85
C ILE A 81 9.23 2.49 16.91
N THR A 82 8.40 1.80 17.69
CA THR A 82 8.46 0.34 17.82
C THR A 82 8.07 -0.37 16.53
N GLU A 83 7.06 0.15 15.83
CA GLU A 83 6.71 -0.27 14.47
C GLU A 83 7.90 -0.07 13.54
N GLY A 84 8.54 1.09 13.54
CA GLY A 84 9.72 1.35 12.72
C GLY A 84 10.82 0.32 12.95
N ILE A 85 11.16 -0.01 14.20
CA ILE A 85 12.23 -0.96 14.50
C ILE A 85 11.89 -2.39 14.01
N MET A 86 10.62 -2.80 14.12
CA MET A 86 10.20 -4.17 13.80
C MET A 86 9.83 -4.36 12.31
N ILE A 87 9.22 -3.34 11.69
CA ILE A 87 8.67 -3.42 10.33
C ILE A 87 9.67 -2.95 9.26
N THR A 88 10.57 -2.00 9.58
CA THR A 88 11.59 -1.53 8.62
C THR A 88 12.44 -2.65 8.00
N PRO A 89 12.94 -3.67 8.72
CA PRO A 89 13.70 -4.74 8.08
C PRO A 89 12.85 -5.54 7.07
N PHE A 90 11.57 -5.78 7.37
CA PHE A 90 10.65 -6.48 6.46
C PHE A 90 10.29 -5.64 5.22
N GLU A 91 10.15 -4.33 5.37
CA GLU A 91 9.89 -3.45 4.24
C GLU A 91 11.11 -3.34 3.32
N ARG A 92 12.33 -3.29 3.88
CA ARG A 92 13.59 -3.32 3.13
C ARG A 92 13.74 -4.60 2.29
N VAL A 93 13.35 -5.75 2.83
CA VAL A 93 13.35 -7.02 2.08
C VAL A 93 12.33 -7.01 0.93
N LYS A 94 11.11 -6.51 1.19
CA LYS A 94 10.07 -6.42 0.15
C LYS A 94 10.48 -5.50 -1.02
N ILE A 95 11.04 -4.33 -0.74
CA ILE A 95 11.49 -3.41 -1.79
C ILE A 95 12.69 -3.97 -2.55
N SER A 96 13.59 -4.70 -1.89
CA SER A 96 14.70 -5.38 -2.55
C SER A 96 14.20 -6.45 -3.53
N LEU A 97 13.24 -7.27 -3.11
CA LEU A 97 12.62 -8.28 -3.98
C LEU A 97 11.82 -7.67 -5.14
N GLN A 98 11.13 -6.55 -4.92
CA GLN A 98 10.46 -5.82 -6.01
C GLN A 98 11.45 -5.19 -6.99
N SER A 99 12.55 -4.62 -6.48
CA SER A 99 13.64 -4.05 -7.30
C SER A 99 14.36 -5.13 -8.12
N LEU A 100 14.58 -6.31 -7.54
CA LEU A 100 15.19 -7.44 -8.24
C LEU A 100 14.26 -7.99 -9.31
N ARG A 101 12.95 -8.08 -9.03
CA ARG A 101 11.93 -8.48 -10.00
C ARG A 101 11.82 -7.50 -11.18
N SER A 102 12.05 -6.20 -10.97
CA SER A 102 12.12 -5.27 -12.10
C SER A 102 13.35 -5.50 -12.97
N HIS A 103 14.51 -5.82 -12.37
CA HIS A 103 15.76 -5.98 -13.12
C HIS A 103 15.82 -7.29 -13.94
N ILE A 104 15.15 -8.35 -13.49
CA ILE A 104 15.06 -9.64 -14.23
C ILE A 104 14.12 -9.55 -15.45
N ARG A 105 13.31 -8.49 -15.56
CA ARG A 105 12.31 -8.33 -16.62
C ARG A 105 12.77 -7.40 -17.76
N ASP A 106 13.97 -6.83 -17.66
CA ASP A 106 14.63 -6.07 -18.72
C ASP A 106 15.58 -7.00 -19.51
#